data_AF-J9G2D2-F1
#
_entry.id   AF-J9G2D2-F1
#
_cell.length_a   1.000
_cell.length_b   1.000
_cell.length_c   1.000
_cell.angle_alpha   90.00
_cell.angle_beta   90.00
_cell.angle_gamma   90.00
#
_symmetry.space_group_name_H-M   'P 1'
#
loop_
_entity.id
_entity.type
_entity.pdbx_description
1 polymer ?
#
loop_
_entity_poly.entity_id
_entity_poly.type
_entity_poly.pdbx_seq_one_letter_code
_entity_poly.pdbx_strand_id
1 'polypeptide(L)' 'IYGYIRVSSDKQTVENQRFEINNFCQKENLTIDGWIEETISGTKAYNKRELGKLLKRVQKGDLIICAELSRLGR' A
#
# COMPACT_ATOMS: atom_id res chain seq x y z
N ILE A 1 -3.39 -10.91 -4.63
CA ILE A 1 -3.70 -9.45 -4.61
C ILE A 1 -3.18 -8.90 -3.31
N TYR A 2 -2.38 -7.86 -3.33
CA TYR A 2 -1.78 -7.27 -2.14
C TYR A 2 -2.32 -5.87 -1.91
N GLY A 3 -2.70 -5.55 -0.67
CA GLY A 3 -3.09 -4.21 -0.28
C GLY A 3 -1.85 -3.43 0.14
N TYR A 4 -1.57 -2.29 -0.49
CA TYR A 4 -0.48 -1.40 -0.12
C TYR A 4 -1.01 -0.20 0.66
N ILE A 5 -0.53 -0.04 1.89
CA ILE A 5 -0.88 1.05 2.79
C ILE A 5 0.39 1.81 3.12
N ARG A 6 0.30 3.13 3.13
CA ARG A 6 1.42 3.99 3.47
C ARG A 6 1.07 4.91 4.62
N VAL A 7 1.89 4.93 5.66
CA VAL A 7 1.56 5.54 6.95
C VAL A 7 2.67 6.52 7.36
N SER A 8 2.34 7.77 7.63
CA SER A 8 3.34 8.82 7.97
C SER A 8 3.53 9.05 9.47
N SER A 9 2.88 8.25 10.33
CA SER A 9 2.85 8.23 11.81
C SER A 9 1.42 8.31 12.37
N ASP A 10 0.45 8.69 11.55
CA ASP A 10 -0.97 8.76 11.94
C ASP A 10 -1.67 7.41 11.82
N LYS A 11 -2.04 6.83 12.97
CA LYS A 11 -2.79 5.57 13.05
C LYS A 11 -4.17 5.65 12.37
N GLN A 12 -4.82 6.81 12.43
CA GLN A 12 -6.14 7.02 11.85
C GLN A 12 -6.15 6.86 10.32
N THR A 13 -5.08 7.28 9.65
CA THR A 13 -4.97 7.16 8.19
C THR A 13 -4.72 5.72 7.74
N VAL A 14 -4.19 4.84 8.61
CA VAL A 14 -3.95 3.42 8.31
C VAL A 14 -5.26 2.67 8.22
N GLU A 15 -6.10 2.82 9.23
CA GLU A 15 -7.39 2.14 9.33
C GLU A 15 -8.30 2.57 8.19
N ASN A 16 -8.31 3.86 7.83
CA ASN A 16 -9.11 4.37 6.71
C ASN A 16 -8.68 3.76 5.38
N GLN A 17 -7.38 3.76 5.07
CA GLN A 17 -6.86 3.15 3.83
C GLN A 17 -7.16 1.65 3.77
N ARG A 18 -6.99 0.95 4.88
CA ARG A 18 -7.29 -0.49 4.97
C ARG A 18 -8.76 -0.74 4.70
N PHE A 19 -9.63 0.07 5.30
CA PHE A 19 -11.08 0.00 5.11
C PHE A 19 -11.48 0.25 3.66
N GLU A 20 -10.94 1.30 3.02
CA GLU A 20 -11.23 1.64 1.63
C GLU A 20 -10.80 0.53 0.67
N ILE A 21 -9.57 0.03 0.82
CA ILE A 21 -9.06 -1.09 0.00
C ILE A 21 -9.91 -2.33 0.22
N ASN A 22 -10.28 -2.66 1.46
CA ASN A 22 -11.09 -3.83 1.75
C ASN A 22 -12.51 -3.70 1.17
N ASN A 23 -13.13 -2.53 1.31
CA ASN A 23 -14.44 -2.23 0.74
C ASN A 23 -14.42 -2.27 -0.79
N PHE A 24 -13.38 -1.74 -1.42
CA PHE A 24 -13.17 -1.87 -2.86
C PHE A 24 -13.02 -3.33 -3.27
N CYS A 25 -12.19 -4.09 -2.56
CA CYS A 25 -11.97 -5.51 -2.83
C CYS A 25 -13.26 -6.32 -2.67
N GLN A 26 -14.05 -6.08 -1.62
CA GLN A 26 -15.35 -6.73 -1.43
C GLN A 26 -16.33 -6.41 -2.56
N LYS A 27 -16.39 -5.16 -3.02
CA LYS A 27 -17.24 -4.76 -4.15
C LYS A 27 -16.83 -5.44 -5.46
N GLU A 28 -15.53 -5.52 -5.71
CA GLU A 28 -14.94 -6.11 -6.92
C GLU A 28 -14.77 -7.64 -6.82
N ASN A 29 -15.22 -8.27 -5.73
CA ASN A 29 -15.00 -9.70 -5.43
C ASN A 29 -13.51 -10.11 -5.44
N LEU A 30 -12.62 -9.16 -5.10
CA LEU A 30 -11.19 -9.37 -4.96
C LEU A 30 -10.88 -9.78 -3.52
N THR A 31 -9.96 -10.74 -3.35
CA THR A 31 -9.50 -11.17 -2.02
C THR A 31 -8.06 -10.71 -1.81
N ILE A 32 -7.82 -9.96 -0.74
CA ILE A 32 -6.49 -9.47 -0.37
C ILE A 32 -5.73 -10.59 0.32
N ASP A 33 -4.64 -11.00 -0.29
CA ASP A 33 -3.75 -12.08 0.15
C ASP A 33 -2.79 -11.60 1.25
N GLY A 34 -2.39 -10.33 1.19
CA GLY A 34 -1.52 -9.73 2.18
C GLY A 34 -1.53 -8.21 2.15
N TRP A 35 -1.09 -7.62 3.25
CA TRP A 35 -0.94 -6.18 3.39
C TRP A 35 0.54 -5.81 3.38
N ILE A 36 0.84 -4.71 2.71
CA ILE A 36 2.16 -4.13 2.59
C ILE A 36 2.06 -2.74 3.22
N GLU A 37 2.61 -2.60 4.42
CA GLU A 37 2.56 -1.36 5.19
C GLU A 37 3.92 -0.66 5.12
N GLU A 38 3.98 0.51 4.49
CA GLU A 38 5.20 1.31 4.41
C GLU A 38 5.10 2.49 5.38
N THR A 39 6.03 2.58 6.34
CA THR A 39 6.06 3.64 7.36
C THR A 39 7.04 4.75 6.99
N ILE A 40 6.53 5.93 6.67
CA ILE A 40 7.31 7.14 6.39
C ILE A 40 7.57 7.86 7.71
N SER A 41 8.62 7.45 8.42
CA SER A 41 9.11 8.24 9.55
C SER A 41 9.80 9.50 9.02
N GLY A 42 9.52 10.65 9.66
CA GLY A 42 9.94 11.97 9.23
C GLY A 42 11.38 12.06 8.71
N THR A 43 11.52 12.81 7.61
CA THR A 43 12.79 13.35 7.08
C THR A 43 13.83 12.34 6.60
N LYS A 44 13.45 11.20 6.00
CA LYS A 44 14.36 10.45 5.13
C LYS A 44 13.71 10.16 3.78
N ALA A 45 14.46 10.53 2.75
CA ALA A 45 14.10 10.51 1.34
C ALA A 45 13.21 9.32 0.95
N TYR A 46 12.08 9.68 0.36
CA TYR A 46 11.01 8.87 -0.21
C TYR A 46 11.45 7.67 -1.08
N ASN A 47 12.71 7.56 -1.49
CA ASN A 47 12.96 7.14 -2.85
C ASN A 47 13.76 5.84 -3.07
N LYS A 48 14.02 4.96 -2.10
CA LYS A 48 14.74 3.71 -2.42
C LYS A 48 14.77 2.73 -1.26
N ARG A 49 13.86 1.74 -1.24
CA ARG A 49 14.19 0.30 -1.35
C ARG A 49 13.11 -0.67 -0.88
N GLU A 50 12.13 -0.29 -0.08
CA GLU A 50 11.10 -1.25 0.39
C GLU A 50 10.09 -1.59 -0.69
N LEU A 51 9.41 -0.58 -1.29
CA LEU A 51 8.53 -0.81 -2.44
C LEU A 51 9.25 -1.53 -3.58
N GLY A 52 10.50 -1.15 -3.88
CA GLY A 52 11.30 -1.80 -4.93
C GLY A 52 11.69 -3.25 -4.64
N LYS A 53 11.88 -3.63 -3.37
CA LYS A 53 12.08 -5.03 -2.95
C LYS A 53 10.77 -5.82 -2.98
N LEU A 54 9.66 -5.18 -2.64
CA LEU A 54 8.32 -5.76 -2.71
C LEU A 54 7.87 -5.95 -4.15
N LEU A 55 8.07 -4.98 -5.04
CA LEU A 55 7.89 -5.11 -6.49
C LEU A 55 8.75 -6.22 -7.10
N LYS A 56 9.87 -6.60 -6.47
CA LYS A 56 10.64 -7.78 -6.86
C LYS A 56 10.06 -9.10 -6.33
N ARG A 57 9.31 -9.07 -5.22
CA ARG A 57 8.56 -10.24 -4.70
C ARG A 57 7.25 -10.45 -5.43
N VAL A 58 6.56 -9.35 -5.74
CA VAL A 58 5.35 -9.31 -6.56
C VAL A 58 5.74 -9.77 -7.96
N GLN A 59 5.13 -10.86 -8.43
CA GLN A 59 5.43 -11.43 -9.73
C GLN A 59 4.50 -10.87 -10.81
N LYS A 60 4.87 -11.10 -12.07
CA LYS A 60 4.06 -10.68 -13.22
C LYS A 60 2.73 -11.44 -13.20
N GLY A 61 1.69 -10.80 -12.67
CA GLY A 61 0.37 -11.40 -12.44
C GLY A 61 -0.25 -11.01 -11.09
N ASP A 62 0.56 -10.52 -10.15
CA ASP A 62 0.07 -10.03 -8.87
C ASP A 62 -0.51 -8.62 -9.00
N LEU A 63 -1.71 -8.44 -8.45
CA LEU A 63 -2.38 -7.14 -8.36
C LEU A 63 -2.00 -6.45 -7.05
N ILE A 64 -1.56 -5.19 -7.10
CA ILE A 64 -1.35 -4.35 -5.92
C ILE A 64 -2.42 -3.27 -5.89
N ILE A 65 -3.14 -3.15 -4.77
CA ILE A 65 -4.18 -2.14 -4.58
C ILE A 65 -3.73 -1.15 -3.53
N CYS A 66 -3.67 0.13 -3.90
CA CYS A 66 -3.23 1.23 -3.06
C CYS A 66 -4.39 2.21 -2.86
N ALA A 67 -4.61 2.70 -1.64
CA ALA A 67 -5.66 3.69 -1.36
C ALA A 67 -5.29 5.10 -1.87
N GLU A 68 -4.01 5.48 -1.80
CA GLU A 68 -3.57 6.82 -2.23
C GLU A 68 -2.17 6.77 -2.86
N LEU A 69 -2.11 6.65 -4.19
CA LEU A 69 -0.85 6.68 -4.96
C LEU A 69 -0.33 8.13 -5.20
N SER A 70 -1.14 9.14 -4.89
CA SER A 70 -0.90 10.55 -5.24
C SER A 70 0.36 11.17 -4.64
N ARG A 71 1.01 10.51 -3.69
CA ARG A 71 2.24 11.03 -3.07
C ARG A 71 3.54 10.43 -3.63
N LEU A 72 3.46 9.49 -4.59
CA LEU A 72 4.61 8.74 -5.15
C LEU A 72 5.42 9.50 -6.22
N GLY A 73 4.96 10.68 -6.62
CA GLY A 73 5.66 11.55 -7.54
C GLY A 73 5.77 12.98 -7.02
N ARG A 74 6.89 13.30 -6.35
CA ARG A 74 7.56 14.61 -6.46
C ARG A 74 9.04 14.49 -6.12
#